data_AF-A0AAW7TCM3-F1
#
_entry.id   AF-A0AAW7TCM3-F1
#
_cell.length_a   1.000
_cell.length_b   1.000
_cell.length_c   1.000
_cell.angle_alpha   90.00
_cell.angle_beta   90.00
_cell.angle_gamma   90.00
#
_symmetry.space_group_name_H-M   'P 1'
#
loop_
_entity.id
_entity.type
_entity.pdbx_description
1 polymer ?
#
loop_
_entity_poly.entity_id
_entity_poly.type
_entity_poly.pdbx_seq_one_letter_code
_entity_poly.pdbx_strand_id
1 'polypeptide(L)'
;MFNPELYFYYILLITLLIFTYLFYRRTKNLSKTLLMTITALFFVSIVCSISLALNYYQSLKPNTEGIGISNVIAYWLLGEDAWAPVWTIQLFKKAYSISLWITLILFVFLIILLFMKRKESE
;
A
#
# COMPACT_ATOMS: atom_id res chain seq x y z
N MET A 1 7.45 3.43 -20.50
CA MET A 1 6.87 2.15 -20.01
C MET A 1 6.20 2.46 -18.69
N PHE A 2 4.88 2.65 -18.71
CA PHE A 2 4.10 3.01 -17.53
C PHE A 2 3.92 1.79 -16.63
N ASN A 3 4.42 1.85 -15.40
CA ASN A 3 4.32 0.76 -14.43
C ASN A 3 3.57 1.28 -13.19
N PRO A 4 2.23 1.13 -13.12
CA PRO A 4 1.43 1.69 -12.04
C PRO A 4 1.80 1.12 -10.67
N GLU A 5 2.43 -0.05 -10.64
CA GLU A 5 3.00 -0.66 -9.44
C GLU A 5 4.04 0.24 -8.75
N LEU A 6 4.76 1.06 -9.51
CA LEU A 6 5.77 1.97 -8.98
C LEU A 6 5.18 3.03 -8.05
N TYR A 7 3.97 3.53 -8.31
CA TYR A 7 3.33 4.53 -7.44
C TYR A 7 2.99 3.97 -6.07
N PHE A 8 2.56 2.70 -6.01
CA PHE A 8 2.35 2.01 -4.74
C PHE A 8 3.67 1.92 -3.94
N TYR A 9 4.77 1.53 -4.59
CA TYR A 9 6.08 1.52 -3.95
C TYR A 9 6.54 2.92 -3.52
N TYR A 10 6.31 3.96 -4.31
CA TYR A 10 6.67 5.33 -3.96
C TYR A 10 5.88 5.84 -2.75
N ILE A 11 4.57 5.57 -2.67
CA ILE A 11 3.74 5.94 -1.51
C ILE A 11 4.25 5.24 -0.25
N LEU A 12 4.59 3.94 -0.34
CA LEU A 12 5.17 3.22 0.78
C LEU A 12 6.55 3.76 1.17
N LEU A 13 7.41 4.09 0.20
CA LEU A 13 8.74 4.65 0.47
C LEU A 13 8.64 6.03 1.13
N ILE A 14 7.76 6.90 0.64
CA ILE A 14 7.52 8.23 1.22
C ILE A 14 6.98 8.08 2.65
N THR A 15 6.02 7.19 2.86
CA THR A 15 5.48 6.86 4.19
C THR A 15 6.60 6.37 5.11
N LEU A 16 7.45 5.45 4.64
CA LEU A 16 8.59 4.94 5.40
C LEU A 16 9.53 6.08 5.83
N LEU A 17 9.93 6.94 4.90
CA LEU A 17 10.86 8.03 5.17
C LEU A 17 10.27 9.06 6.14
N ILE A 18 9.03 9.51 5.90
CA ILE A 18 8.36 10.51 6.74
C ILE A 18 8.17 9.96 8.16
N PHE A 19 7.57 8.78 8.31
CA PHE A 19 7.27 8.24 9.63
C PHE A 19 8.53 7.83 10.39
N THR A 20 9.55 7.29 9.71
CA THR A 20 10.85 7.02 10.34
C THR A 20 11.47 8.30 10.86
N TYR A 21 11.53 9.37 10.05
CA TYR A 21 12.08 10.65 10.47
C TYR A 21 11.32 11.24 11.67
N LEU A 22 9.98 11.28 11.60
CA LEU A 22 9.14 11.85 12.66
C LEU A 22 9.25 11.06 13.98
N PHE A 23 9.15 9.72 13.92
CA PHE A 23 9.19 8.89 15.12
C PHE A 23 10.58 8.71 15.70
N TYR A 24 11.62 8.68 14.88
CA TYR A 24 13.01 8.64 15.37
C TYR A 24 13.34 9.91 16.14
N ARG A 25 12.98 11.07 15.59
CA ARG A 25 13.18 12.37 16.26
C ARG A 25 12.48 12.44 17.61
N ARG A 26 11.31 11.80 17.74
CA ARG A 26 10.50 11.83 18.97
C ARG A 26 10.93 10.81 20.01
N THR A 27 11.21 9.58 19.61
CA THR A 27 11.45 8.47 20.56
C THR A 27 12.91 8.26 20.89
N LYS A 28 13.85 8.59 19.97
CA LYS A 28 15.29 8.27 20.04
C LYS A 28 15.60 6.79 20.34
N ASN A 29 14.64 5.91 20.12
CA ASN A 29 14.75 4.48 20.34
C ASN A 29 14.38 3.76 19.06
N LEU A 30 15.32 2.96 18.54
CA LEU A 30 15.19 2.30 17.25
C LEU A 30 14.03 1.30 17.24
N SER A 31 13.92 0.42 18.23
CA SER A 31 12.85 -0.59 18.31
C SER A 31 11.46 0.05 18.36
N LYS A 32 11.28 1.11 19.15
CA LYS A 32 10.01 1.85 19.22
C LYS A 32 9.70 2.56 17.90
N THR A 33 10.70 3.17 17.28
CA THR A 33 10.56 3.83 15.97
C THR A 33 10.13 2.84 14.91
N LEU A 34 10.82 1.70 14.80
CA LEU A 34 10.52 0.65 13.83
C LEU A 34 9.10 0.13 13.98
N LEU A 35 8.66 -0.18 15.21
CA LEU A 35 7.30 -0.65 15.46
C LEU A 35 6.24 0.38 15.02
N MET A 36 6.42 1.65 15.38
CA MET A 36 5.48 2.71 15.02
C MET A 36 5.44 2.94 13.50
N THR A 37 6.59 2.98 12.84
CA THR A 37 6.70 3.16 11.39
C THR A 37 6.06 2.00 10.63
N ILE A 38 6.35 0.74 11.00
CA ILE A 38 5.76 -0.44 10.36
C ILE A 38 4.25 -0.47 10.59
N THR A 39 3.77 -0.08 11.76
CA THR A 39 2.34 0.05 12.03
C THR A 39 1.70 1.07 11.09
N ALA A 40 2.31 2.24 10.90
CA ALA A 40 1.80 3.26 9.97
C ALA A 40 1.79 2.76 8.52
N LEU A 41 2.88 2.13 8.07
CA LEU A 41 2.99 1.52 6.75
C LEU A 41 1.91 0.47 6.50
N PHE A 42 1.65 -0.39 7.50
CA PHE A 42 0.63 -1.41 7.43
C PHE A 42 -0.77 -0.81 7.19
N PHE A 43 -1.15 0.21 7.94
CA PHE A 43 -2.45 0.87 7.75
C PHE A 43 -2.57 1.58 6.40
N VAL A 44 -1.52 2.28 5.95
CA VAL A 44 -1.49 2.90 4.61
C VAL A 44 -1.64 1.83 3.52
N SER A 45 -0.93 0.70 3.69
CA SER A 45 -0.98 -0.43 2.76
C SER A 45 -2.38 -1.05 2.68
N ILE A 46 -3.07 -1.23 3.82
CA ILE A 46 -4.46 -1.70 3.86
C ILE A 46 -5.38 -0.78 3.06
N VAL A 47 -5.31 0.54 3.31
CA VAL A 47 -6.16 1.52 2.62
C VAL A 47 -5.96 1.47 1.11
N CYS A 48 -4.70 1.39 0.67
CA CYS A 48 -4.36 1.26 -0.74
C CYS A 48 -4.87 -0.07 -1.33
N SER A 49 -4.68 -1.19 -0.63
CA SER A 49 -5.13 -2.51 -1.07
C SER A 49 -6.65 -2.60 -1.19
N ILE A 50 -7.40 -2.06 -0.23
CA ILE A 50 -8.86 -1.99 -0.30
C ILE A 50 -9.29 -1.14 -1.50
N SER A 51 -8.65 0.00 -1.72
CA SER A 51 -8.99 0.90 -2.83
C SER A 51 -8.74 0.26 -4.20
N LEU A 52 -7.63 -0.47 -4.35
CA LEU A 52 -7.32 -1.24 -5.55
C LEU A 52 -8.26 -2.44 -5.73
N ALA A 53 -8.66 -3.11 -4.64
CA ALA A 53 -9.63 -4.19 -4.66
C ALA A 53 -11.00 -3.70 -5.16
N LEU A 54 -11.49 -2.60 -4.60
CA LEU A 54 -12.77 -2.00 -4.99
C LEU A 54 -12.78 -1.63 -6.47
N ASN A 55 -11.70 -1.03 -6.96
CA ASN A 55 -11.53 -0.69 -8.37
C ASN A 55 -11.56 -1.96 -9.26
N TYR A 56 -10.79 -2.98 -8.89
CA TYR A 56 -10.76 -4.26 -9.61
C TYR A 56 -12.15 -4.92 -9.67
N TYR A 57 -12.85 -5.03 -8.54
CA TYR A 57 -14.17 -5.66 -8.48
C TYR A 57 -15.24 -4.86 -9.22
N GLN A 58 -15.16 -3.52 -9.21
CA GLN A 58 -16.06 -2.69 -10.00
C GLN A 58 -15.86 -2.90 -11.51
N SER A 59 -14.61 -3.07 -11.94
CA SER A 59 -14.26 -3.33 -13.34
C SER A 59 -14.67 -4.73 -13.83
N LEU A 60 -15.04 -5.65 -12.94
CA LEU A 60 -15.62 -6.95 -13.30
C LEU A 60 -17.12 -6.90 -13.57
N LYS A 61 -17.81 -5.80 -13.23
CA LYS A 61 -19.26 -5.69 -13.42
C LYS A 61 -19.58 -5.52 -14.91
N PRO A 62 -20.52 -6.30 -15.47
CA PRO A 62 -20.77 -6.35 -16.92
C PRO A 62 -21.46 -5.10 -17.52
N ASN A 63 -21.81 -4.07 -16.72
CA ASN A 63 -22.68 -2.97 -17.14
C ASN A 63 -22.09 -1.55 -16.98
N THR A 64 -20.80 -1.41 -16.69
CA THR A 64 -20.16 -0.07 -16.63
C THR A 64 -19.64 0.33 -18.01
N GLU A 65 -19.73 1.61 -18.34
CA GLU A 65 -19.43 2.28 -19.62
C GLU A 65 -17.96 2.21 -20.09
N GLY A 66 -17.27 1.09 -19.82
CA GLY A 66 -15.85 0.88 -20.02
C GLY A 66 -15.13 0.41 -18.76
N ILE A 67 -13.84 0.07 -18.92
CA ILE A 67 -12.94 -0.22 -17.81
C ILE A 67 -12.37 1.13 -17.34
N GLY A 68 -12.60 1.45 -16.07
CA GLY A 68 -12.46 2.78 -15.48
C GLY A 68 -11.78 2.76 -14.11
N ILE A 69 -11.02 3.79 -13.75
CA ILE A 69 -10.64 4.03 -12.36
C ILE A 69 -11.85 4.59 -11.62
N SER A 70 -12.27 3.91 -10.56
CA SER A 70 -13.49 4.27 -9.83
C SER A 70 -13.28 4.84 -8.43
N ASN A 71 -12.02 5.00 -8.00
CA ASN A 71 -11.66 5.41 -6.64
C ASN A 71 -10.50 6.40 -6.67
N VAL A 72 -10.57 7.47 -5.87
CA VAL A 72 -9.57 8.55 -5.80
C VAL A 72 -8.18 8.04 -5.38
N ILE A 73 -8.11 7.11 -4.45
CA ILE A 73 -6.85 6.50 -4.02
C ILE A 73 -6.31 5.59 -5.13
N ALA A 74 -7.19 4.86 -5.80
CA ALA A 74 -6.81 4.08 -6.98
C ALA A 74 -6.35 4.98 -8.14
N TYR A 75 -6.89 6.19 -8.26
CA TYR A 75 -6.44 7.21 -9.21
C TYR A 75 -5.01 7.67 -8.91
N TRP A 76 -4.69 7.97 -7.66
CA TRP A 76 -3.31 8.30 -7.26
C TRP A 76 -2.32 7.16 -7.47
N LEU A 77 -2.78 5.91 -7.35
CA LEU A 77 -1.96 4.71 -7.51
C LEU A 77 -1.79 4.27 -8.97
N LEU A 78 -2.84 4.38 -9.77
CA LEU A 78 -2.88 3.84 -11.13
C LEU A 78 -2.64 4.91 -12.18
N GLY A 79 -2.81 6.19 -11.84
CA GLY A 79 -2.61 7.33 -12.74
C GLY A 79 -3.60 7.41 -13.90
N GLU A 80 -3.68 8.58 -14.52
CA GLU A 80 -4.50 8.84 -15.72
C GLU A 80 -3.61 9.15 -16.95
N ASP A 81 -2.36 8.69 -16.94
CA ASP A 81 -1.43 9.04 -18.01
C ASP A 81 -2.00 8.63 -19.37
N ALA A 82 -2.20 9.62 -20.25
CA ALA A 82 -2.69 9.46 -21.62
C ALA A 82 -1.81 8.55 -22.51
N TRP A 83 -0.66 8.10 -21.97
CA TRP A 83 0.33 7.21 -22.59
C TRP A 83 0.46 5.86 -21.85
N ALA A 84 -0.35 5.64 -20.81
CA ALA A 84 -0.45 4.36 -20.11
C ALA A 84 -1.14 3.32 -21.01
N PRO A 85 -0.79 2.03 -20.88
CA PRO A 85 -1.52 0.97 -21.58
C PRO A 85 -3.00 1.06 -21.23
N VAL A 86 -3.86 0.77 -22.24
CA VAL A 86 -5.32 0.68 -22.10
C VAL A 86 -5.68 0.07 -20.75
N TRP A 87 -6.53 0.75 -19.98
CA TRP A 87 -6.96 0.23 -18.68
C TRP A 87 -7.58 -1.15 -18.88
N THR A 88 -6.96 -2.17 -18.28
CA THR A 88 -7.41 -3.56 -18.38
C THR A 88 -7.71 -4.11 -17.01
N ILE A 89 -8.68 -5.02 -16.96
CA ILE A 89 -8.98 -5.82 -15.77
C ILE A 89 -7.72 -6.54 -15.26
N GLN A 90 -6.82 -6.97 -16.15
CA GLN A 90 -5.56 -7.61 -15.80
C GLN A 90 -4.61 -6.66 -15.04
N LEU A 91 -4.52 -5.40 -15.46
CA LEU A 91 -3.73 -4.37 -14.78
C LEU A 91 -4.23 -4.15 -13.35
N PHE A 92 -5.55 -3.98 -13.20
CA PHE A 92 -6.16 -3.77 -11.89
C PHE A 92 -6.00 -5.00 -10.99
N LYS A 93 -6.16 -6.21 -11.54
CA LYS A 93 -5.90 -7.47 -10.83
C LYS A 93 -4.45 -7.54 -10.33
N LYS A 94 -3.49 -7.19 -11.19
CA LYS A 94 -2.05 -7.24 -10.86
C LYS A 94 -1.71 -6.22 -9.77
N ALA A 95 -2.15 -4.97 -9.91
CA ALA A 95 -1.94 -3.92 -8.91
C ALA A 95 -2.55 -4.29 -7.56
N TYR A 96 -3.80 -4.78 -7.55
CA TYR A 96 -4.44 -5.30 -6.35
C TYR A 96 -3.64 -6.44 -5.73
N SER A 97 -3.25 -7.44 -6.52
CA SER A 97 -2.53 -8.63 -6.03
C SER A 97 -1.18 -8.27 -5.39
N ILE A 98 -0.42 -7.37 -6.00
CA ILE A 98 0.87 -6.90 -5.45
C ILE A 98 0.64 -6.14 -4.14
N SER A 99 -0.33 -5.23 -4.11
CA SER A 99 -0.63 -4.50 -2.88
C SER A 99 -1.05 -5.42 -1.74
N LEU A 100 -1.83 -6.47 -2.05
CA LEU A 100 -2.27 -7.47 -1.08
C LEU A 100 -1.09 -8.23 -0.50
N TRP A 101 -0.18 -8.72 -1.35
CA TRP A 101 1.02 -9.43 -0.90
C TRP A 101 1.91 -8.56 0.00
N ILE A 102 2.10 -7.30 -0.36
CA ILE A 102 2.89 -6.35 0.45
C ILE A 102 2.20 -6.09 1.79
N THR A 103 0.89 -5.90 1.80
CA THR A 103 0.11 -5.75 3.05
C THR A 103 0.24 -6.98 3.95
N LEU A 104 0.20 -8.20 3.39
CA LEU A 104 0.38 -9.44 4.14
C LEU A 104 1.80 -9.58 4.71
N ILE A 105 2.83 -9.21 3.94
CA ILE A 105 4.22 -9.20 4.43
C ILE A 105 4.37 -8.20 5.59
N LEU A 106 3.81 -7.00 5.45
CA LEU A 106 3.81 -6.00 6.53
C LEU A 106 3.08 -6.49 7.77
N PHE A 107 1.97 -7.23 7.61
CA PHE A 107 1.24 -7.82 8.71
C PHE A 107 2.09 -8.86 9.48
N VAL A 108 2.73 -9.78 8.76
CA VAL A 108 3.64 -10.77 9.37
C VAL A 108 4.77 -10.08 10.11
N PHE A 109 5.39 -9.06 9.49
CA PHE A 109 6.47 -8.31 10.10
C PHE A 109 6.01 -7.56 11.37
N LEU A 110 4.82 -6.96 11.34
CA LEU A 110 4.21 -6.31 12.49
C LEU A 110 4.01 -7.30 13.66
N ILE A 111 3.49 -8.51 13.39
CA ILE A 111 3.34 -9.56 14.40
C ILE A 111 4.70 -9.90 15.03
N ILE A 112 5.72 -10.14 14.21
CA ILE A 112 7.07 -10.47 14.69
C ILE A 112 7.61 -9.36 15.61
N LEU A 113 7.48 -8.09 15.22
CA LEU A 113 7.93 -6.96 16.03
C LEU A 113 7.20 -6.85 17.37
N LEU A 114 5.89 -7.14 17.41
CA LEU A 114 5.12 -7.15 18.65
C LEU A 114 5.60 -8.25 19.61
N PHE A 115 5.91 -9.45 19.10
CA PHE A 115 6.46 -10.53 19.91
C PHE A 115 7.89 -10.24 20.40
N MET A 116 8.73 -9.63 19.57
CA MET A 116 10.08 -9.24 19.98
C MET A 116 10.04 -8.21 21.12
N LYS A 117 9.19 -7.18 20.98
CA LYS A 117 9.04 -6.15 22.01
C LYS A 117 8.56 -6.71 23.34
N ARG A 118 7.67 -7.72 23.33
CA ARG A 118 7.21 -8.38 24.56
C ARG A 118 8.38 -9.01 25.34
N LYS A 119 9.30 -9.68 24.64
CA LYS A 119 10.49 -10.28 25.27
C LYS A 119 11.47 -9.25 25.85
N GLU A 120 11.53 -8.04 25.31
CA GLU A 120 12.37 -6.96 25.86
C GLU A 120 11.79 -6.35 27.15
N SER A 121 10.50 -6.61 27.44
CA SER A 121 9.80 -6.07 28.63
C SER A 121 9.58 -7.08 29.77
N GLU A 122 9.91 -8.35 29.55
CA GLU A 122 9.93 -9.43 30.55
C GLU A 122 11.36 -9.56 31.13
#